data_AF-A0AA40HLW9-F1
#
_entry.id   AF-A0AA40HLW9-F1
#
_cell.length_a   1.000
_cell.length_b   1.000
_cell.length_c   1.000
_cell.angle_alpha   90.00
_cell.angle_beta   90.00
_cell.angle_gamma   90.00
#
_symmetry.space_group_name_H-M   'P 1'
#
loop_
_entity.id
_entity.type
_entity.pdbx_description
1 polymer ?
#
loop_
_entity_poly.entity_id
_entity_poly.type
_entity_poly.pdbx_seq_one_letter_code
_entity_poly.pdbx_strand_id
1 'polypeptide(L)'
;MLDHVKNLVKRMVVSRRTEMWLLLLVAYLFQRNVNSVRMPTKDVDPEAFMNISEIIQHQGYPCAEYEVTTEDGYILSVNRIPQGLVQPKKTGSRPVVLLQHGLLGDASNWISNLPNNSLGFILADAGFDVWLGNSRGNTWSRKHKTLSIDQDEFWAFSYDEMARFDLACSHKLYFAENGPGKDLLCRLFTGHHYGRLFNPGKSSIRPVVLYAGKYGFIAFSTMPELAQKIKLYFALAPIATIKHARSPGTKFLLLPDMMIKGLFGRKEFLYQTRFLRQFYIYLCGQMIIDQICSSIILLLGGFNTKKHEHQLGFEYRPVLESSSLITVSRANVYVAHSPAGTSVQNILHWSQAANSGELRAFDWGSETKNLEKGNQPTPVRYKVGDMTVPTAMWTGGQDWLSNPDDVKTLLSELNNLIYHKNIPEWAHIDFIWGLDAPHRLYNEIIHMMQEEETNLSQGTCEPAFRRERVGSDCEASDTDKS
;
A
#
# COMPACT_ATOMS: atom_id res chain seq x y z
N MET A 1 -11.57 44.72 41.54
CA MET A 1 -11.96 43.58 40.68
C MET A 1 -12.27 44.02 39.25
N LEU A 2 -13.14 45.02 39.03
CA LEU A 2 -13.49 45.53 37.70
C LEU A 2 -12.30 46.07 36.88
N ASP A 3 -11.37 46.79 37.51
CA ASP A 3 -10.20 47.35 36.82
C ASP A 3 -9.15 46.30 36.44
N HIS A 4 -9.12 45.18 37.18
CA HIS A 4 -8.25 44.06 36.87
C HIS A 4 -8.74 43.30 35.63
N VAL A 5 -10.06 43.12 35.51
CA VAL A 5 -10.71 42.52 34.33
C VAL A 5 -10.55 43.43 33.10
N LYS A 6 -10.72 44.75 33.24
CA LYS A 6 -10.49 45.71 32.14
C LYS A 6 -9.05 45.67 31.61
N ASN A 7 -8.07 45.58 32.51
CA ASN A 7 -6.66 45.48 32.12
C ASN A 7 -6.31 44.14 31.45
N LEU A 8 -6.91 43.04 31.90
CA LEU A 8 -6.78 41.72 31.25
C LEU A 8 -7.37 41.74 29.84
N VAL A 9 -8.60 42.25 29.67
CA VAL A 9 -9.24 42.38 28.35
C VAL A 9 -8.42 43.29 27.43
N LYS A 10 -7.90 44.41 27.93
CA LYS A 10 -7.07 45.34 27.14
C LYS A 10 -5.75 44.69 26.70
N ARG A 11 -5.08 43.92 27.57
CA ARG A 11 -3.90 43.13 27.21
C ARG A 11 -4.21 42.03 26.19
N MET A 12 -5.34 41.35 26.34
CA MET A 12 -5.77 40.29 25.42
C MET A 12 -6.13 40.83 24.03
N VAL A 13 -6.77 42.00 23.95
CA VAL A 13 -7.09 42.70 22.69
C VAL A 13 -5.82 43.22 22.01
N VAL A 14 -4.83 43.69 22.78
CA VAL A 14 -3.53 44.11 22.25
C VAL A 14 -2.75 42.91 21.71
N SER A 15 -2.71 41.78 22.43
CA SER A 15 -2.08 40.52 21.97
C SER A 15 -2.67 40.01 20.65
N ARG A 16 -4.01 39.97 20.56
CA ARG A 16 -4.71 39.57 19.32
C ARG A 16 -4.47 40.55 18.18
N ARG A 17 -4.38 41.85 18.45
CA ARG A 17 -3.99 42.85 17.44
C ARG A 17 -2.56 42.61 16.95
N THR A 18 -1.60 42.36 17.84
CA THR A 18 -0.22 42.07 17.45
C THR A 18 -0.08 40.77 16.67
N GLU A 19 -0.83 39.72 17.01
CA GLU A 19 -0.90 38.47 16.24
C GLU A 19 -1.49 38.68 14.85
N MET A 20 -2.55 39.50 14.74
CA MET A 20 -3.18 39.82 13.46
C MET A 20 -2.26 40.68 12.57
N TRP A 21 -1.51 41.62 13.16
CA TRP A 21 -0.47 42.36 12.44
C TRP A 21 0.70 41.48 12.04
N LEU A 22 1.06 40.47 12.83
CA LEU A 22 2.06 39.47 12.47
C LEU A 22 1.60 38.64 11.27
N LEU A 23 0.34 38.19 11.25
CA LEU A 23 -0.25 37.46 10.13
C LEU A 23 -0.33 38.32 8.87
N LEU A 24 -0.68 39.60 8.99
CA LEU A 24 -0.67 40.54 7.86
C LEU A 24 0.75 40.84 7.37
N LEU A 25 1.75 40.93 8.28
CA LEU A 25 3.15 41.12 7.92
C LEU A 25 3.70 39.86 7.24
N VAL A 26 3.39 38.66 7.75
CA VAL A 26 3.75 37.38 7.12
C VAL A 26 3.09 37.28 5.75
N ALA A 27 1.79 37.55 5.63
CA ALA A 27 1.08 37.56 4.35
C ALA A 27 1.66 38.59 3.38
N TYR A 28 1.99 39.80 3.84
CA TYR A 28 2.62 40.84 3.03
C TYR A 28 4.04 40.47 2.59
N LEU A 29 4.85 39.91 3.48
CA LEU A 29 6.19 39.42 3.15
C LEU A 29 6.13 38.21 2.21
N PHE A 30 5.15 37.32 2.39
CA PHE A 30 4.92 36.18 1.50
C PHE A 30 4.49 36.69 0.11
N GLN A 31 3.54 37.61 0.04
CA GLN A 31 3.03 38.17 -1.21
C GLN A 31 4.06 39.05 -1.93
N ARG A 32 4.90 39.77 -1.18
CA ARG A 32 6.05 40.52 -1.72
C ARG A 32 7.12 39.58 -2.28
N ASN A 33 7.42 38.47 -1.60
CA ASN A 33 8.38 37.49 -2.11
C ASN A 33 7.84 36.72 -3.33
N VAL A 34 6.54 36.38 -3.35
CA VAL A 34 5.87 35.75 -4.50
C VAL A 34 5.86 36.67 -5.73
N ASN A 35 5.72 37.98 -5.55
CA ASN A 35 5.66 38.94 -6.66
C ASN A 35 7.04 39.48 -7.12
N SER A 36 8.09 39.40 -6.28
CA SER A 36 9.41 39.99 -6.57
C SER A 36 10.51 38.96 -6.80
N VAL A 37 10.31 37.69 -6.43
CA VAL A 37 11.30 36.63 -6.61
C VAL A 37 10.62 35.49 -7.36
N ARG A 38 11.04 35.26 -8.59
CA ARG A 38 10.76 33.99 -9.27
C ARG A 38 11.41 32.91 -8.41
N MET A 39 10.63 32.24 -7.55
CA MET A 39 11.16 31.20 -6.69
C MET A 39 11.90 30.19 -7.58
N PRO A 40 13.13 29.78 -7.21
CA PRO A 40 13.87 28.83 -8.01
C PRO A 40 13.06 27.53 -8.09
N THR A 41 12.63 27.22 -9.31
CA THR A 41 11.89 26.01 -9.64
C THR A 41 12.90 24.94 -10.01
N LYS A 42 12.74 23.73 -9.50
CA LYS A 42 13.39 22.56 -10.11
C LYS A 42 12.59 22.22 -11.36
N ASP A 43 13.27 21.68 -12.38
CA ASP A 43 12.56 21.05 -13.49
C ASP A 43 11.65 19.95 -12.92
N VAL A 44 10.36 20.05 -13.21
CA VAL A 44 9.38 19.06 -12.76
C VAL A 44 9.59 17.81 -13.59
N ASP A 45 9.68 16.66 -12.91
CA ASP A 45 9.86 15.38 -13.55
C ASP A 45 8.67 15.11 -14.49
N PRO A 46 8.90 14.75 -15.76
CA PRO A 46 7.81 14.51 -16.71
C PRO A 46 6.84 13.41 -16.23
N GLU A 47 7.32 12.44 -15.45
CA GLU A 47 6.50 11.36 -14.88
C GLU A 47 5.41 11.85 -13.92
N ALA A 48 5.55 13.06 -13.37
CA ALA A 48 4.51 13.69 -12.56
C ALA A 48 3.22 13.93 -13.37
N PHE A 49 3.31 14.05 -14.70
CA PHE A 49 2.17 14.32 -15.58
C PHE A 49 1.69 13.10 -16.36
N MET A 50 2.46 12.03 -16.35
CA MET A 50 2.17 10.79 -17.08
C MET A 50 1.07 9.97 -16.40
N ASN A 51 0.48 9.02 -17.13
CA ASN A 51 -0.23 7.87 -16.57
C ASN A 51 0.74 6.68 -16.33
N ILE A 52 0.26 5.59 -15.72
CA ILE A 52 1.10 4.44 -15.36
C ILE A 52 1.80 3.83 -16.59
N SER A 53 1.10 3.66 -17.71
CA SER A 53 1.70 3.09 -18.93
C SER A 53 2.70 4.02 -19.59
N GLU A 54 2.42 5.32 -19.58
CA GLU A 54 3.35 6.33 -20.06
C GLU A 54 4.64 6.33 -19.23
N ILE A 55 4.58 6.16 -17.89
CA ILE A 55 5.77 6.01 -17.04
C ILE A 55 6.57 4.76 -17.46
N ILE A 56 5.91 3.61 -17.62
CA ILE A 56 6.56 2.35 -18.01
C ILE A 56 7.26 2.51 -19.37
N GLN A 57 6.56 3.09 -20.36
CA GLN A 57 7.08 3.30 -21.71
C GLN A 57 8.17 4.37 -21.75
N HIS A 58 8.07 5.42 -20.92
CA HIS A 58 9.09 6.46 -20.81
C HIS A 58 10.43 5.90 -20.34
N GLN A 59 10.39 4.91 -19.44
CA GLN A 59 11.55 4.15 -18.97
C GLN A 59 12.02 3.07 -19.97
N GLY A 60 11.37 2.95 -21.12
CA GLY A 60 11.74 2.04 -22.22
C GLY A 60 11.16 0.63 -22.14
N TYR A 61 10.36 0.31 -21.12
CA TYR A 61 9.80 -1.02 -20.93
C TYR A 61 8.54 -1.23 -21.79
N PRO A 62 8.28 -2.47 -22.26
CA PRO A 62 7.00 -2.79 -22.87
C PRO A 62 5.89 -2.66 -21.82
N CYS A 63 4.74 -2.12 -22.23
CA CYS A 63 3.56 -2.01 -21.40
C CYS A 63 2.33 -2.59 -22.11
N ALA A 64 1.49 -3.29 -21.37
CA ALA A 64 0.13 -3.64 -21.79
C ALA A 64 -0.88 -3.22 -20.71
N GLU A 65 -2.07 -2.82 -21.14
CA GLU A 65 -3.20 -2.46 -20.28
C GLU A 65 -4.35 -3.44 -20.48
N TYR A 66 -5.03 -3.74 -19.38
CA TYR A 66 -6.20 -4.60 -19.38
C TYR A 66 -7.28 -3.99 -18.50
N GLU A 67 -8.53 -4.14 -18.92
CA GLU A 67 -9.69 -3.87 -18.07
C GLU A 67 -10.28 -5.19 -17.60
N VAL A 68 -10.60 -5.28 -16.30
CA VAL A 68 -11.18 -6.47 -15.71
C VAL A 68 -12.48 -6.11 -15.03
N THR A 69 -13.58 -6.79 -15.37
CA THR A 69 -14.85 -6.55 -14.69
C THR A 69 -15.08 -7.52 -13.53
N THR A 70 -15.18 -6.98 -12.31
CA THR A 70 -15.54 -7.73 -11.10
C THR A 70 -16.96 -8.28 -11.19
N GLU A 71 -17.26 -9.27 -10.34
CA GLU A 71 -18.59 -9.90 -10.27
C GLU A 71 -19.68 -8.90 -9.92
N ASP A 72 -19.37 -7.94 -9.05
CA ASP A 72 -20.29 -6.88 -8.63
C ASP A 72 -20.33 -5.69 -9.58
N GLY A 73 -19.52 -5.68 -10.66
CA GLY A 73 -19.68 -4.79 -11.80
C GLY A 73 -18.66 -3.65 -11.94
N TYR A 74 -17.68 -3.54 -11.03
CA TYR A 74 -16.57 -2.59 -11.17
C TYR A 74 -15.64 -3.00 -12.31
N ILE A 75 -15.13 -2.03 -13.03
CA ILE A 75 -14.16 -2.22 -14.11
C ILE A 75 -12.82 -1.68 -13.61
N LEU A 76 -11.87 -2.58 -13.40
CA LEU A 76 -10.55 -2.31 -12.84
C LEU A 76 -9.51 -2.22 -13.95
N SER A 77 -8.64 -1.22 -13.88
CA SER A 77 -7.49 -1.10 -14.79
C SER A 77 -6.30 -1.87 -14.23
N VAL A 78 -5.68 -2.71 -15.04
CA VAL A 78 -4.49 -3.48 -14.68
C VAL A 78 -3.39 -3.22 -15.71
N ASN A 79 -2.19 -2.86 -15.24
CA ASN A 79 -1.03 -2.64 -16.09
C ASN A 79 -0.11 -3.86 -16.03
N ARG A 80 0.62 -4.12 -17.12
CA ARG A 80 1.52 -5.27 -17.23
C ARG A 80 2.85 -4.87 -17.86
N ILE A 81 3.95 -5.29 -17.25
CA ILE A 81 5.31 -5.23 -17.79
C ILE A 81 5.71 -6.66 -18.16
N PRO A 82 5.52 -7.11 -19.42
CA PRO A 82 5.66 -8.51 -19.80
C PRO A 82 7.11 -9.01 -19.82
N GLN A 83 8.09 -8.11 -19.89
CA GLN A 83 9.51 -8.42 -19.86
C GLN A 83 10.35 -7.17 -19.54
N GLY A 84 11.53 -7.37 -18.96
CA GLY A 84 12.54 -6.33 -18.77
C GLY A 84 13.39 -6.02 -20.01
N LEU A 85 14.34 -5.10 -19.84
CA LEU A 85 15.23 -4.61 -20.90
C LEU A 85 16.46 -5.49 -21.10
N VAL A 86 16.94 -6.13 -20.02
CA VAL A 86 18.32 -6.68 -19.95
C VAL A 86 18.42 -8.18 -20.31
N GLN A 87 17.32 -8.87 -20.67
CA GLN A 87 17.38 -10.32 -20.91
C GLN A 87 17.42 -10.73 -22.40
N PRO A 88 18.26 -11.71 -22.79
CA PRO A 88 18.08 -12.40 -24.07
C PRO A 88 16.69 -13.06 -24.03
N LYS A 89 15.96 -13.01 -25.16
CA LYS A 89 14.60 -13.56 -25.30
C LYS A 89 14.53 -14.98 -24.73
N LYS A 90 14.15 -15.15 -23.46
CA LYS A 90 13.77 -16.45 -22.90
C LYS A 90 12.60 -16.95 -23.73
N THR A 91 12.82 -18.00 -24.50
CA THR A 91 11.79 -18.71 -25.25
C THR A 91 11.04 -19.60 -24.25
N GLY A 92 10.00 -19.08 -23.62
CA GLY A 92 9.19 -19.80 -22.63
C GLY A 92 8.21 -18.91 -21.85
N SER A 93 7.31 -19.54 -21.09
CA SER A 93 6.42 -18.82 -20.16
C SER A 93 7.23 -18.22 -19.02
N ARG A 94 7.05 -16.93 -18.74
CA ARG A 94 7.68 -16.25 -17.61
C ARG A 94 6.85 -16.43 -16.34
N PRO A 95 7.48 -16.45 -15.16
CA PRO A 95 6.73 -16.51 -13.91
C PRO A 95 5.97 -15.20 -13.65
N VAL A 96 4.68 -15.30 -13.30
CA VAL A 96 3.82 -14.14 -13.04
C VAL A 96 4.00 -13.63 -11.61
N VAL A 97 4.12 -12.31 -11.47
CA VAL A 97 4.11 -11.60 -10.19
C VAL A 97 3.01 -10.56 -10.19
N LEU A 98 2.20 -10.53 -9.12
CA LEU A 98 1.19 -9.51 -8.91
C LEU A 98 1.63 -8.54 -7.81
N LEU A 99 1.73 -7.26 -8.17
CA LEU A 99 1.98 -6.17 -7.25
C LEU A 99 0.70 -5.36 -7.05
N GLN A 100 0.22 -5.32 -5.81
CA GLN A 100 -1.03 -4.67 -5.44
C GLN A 100 -0.79 -3.60 -4.38
N HIS A 101 -1.22 -2.37 -4.63
CA HIS A 101 -0.90 -1.21 -3.78
C HIS A 101 -1.65 -1.19 -2.43
N GLY A 102 -1.18 -0.32 -1.52
CA GLY A 102 -1.79 -0.08 -0.20
C GLY A 102 -2.91 0.97 -0.19
N LEU A 103 -3.28 1.41 1.01
CA LEU A 103 -4.32 2.44 1.23
C LEU A 103 -3.97 3.75 0.48
N LEU A 104 -4.95 4.31 -0.23
CA LEU A 104 -4.85 5.56 -1.01
C LEU A 104 -3.76 5.58 -2.10
N GLY A 105 -3.11 4.45 -2.39
CA GLY A 105 -2.15 4.34 -3.50
C GLY A 105 -2.80 3.94 -4.82
N ASP A 106 -1.96 3.77 -5.82
CA ASP A 106 -2.28 3.11 -7.08
C ASP A 106 -1.10 2.24 -7.54
N ALA A 107 -1.23 1.62 -8.72
CA ALA A 107 -0.16 0.79 -9.28
C ALA A 107 1.16 1.55 -9.58
N SER A 108 1.16 2.90 -9.61
CA SER A 108 2.38 3.68 -9.81
C SER A 108 3.39 3.50 -8.67
N ASN A 109 2.94 3.11 -7.47
CA ASN A 109 3.81 2.90 -6.31
C ASN A 109 5.01 1.97 -6.60
N TRP A 110 4.85 1.02 -7.53
CA TRP A 110 5.87 0.03 -7.90
C TRP A 110 6.87 0.49 -8.96
N ILE A 111 6.61 1.65 -9.56
CA ILE A 111 7.34 2.21 -10.71
C ILE A 111 7.63 3.70 -10.55
N SER A 112 7.40 4.27 -9.36
CA SER A 112 7.55 5.72 -9.09
C SER A 112 9.00 6.19 -8.97
N ASN A 113 9.96 5.26 -8.87
CA ASN A 113 11.39 5.51 -8.84
C ASN A 113 12.05 5.08 -10.16
N LEU A 114 13.36 5.31 -10.27
CA LEU A 114 14.17 4.82 -11.39
C LEU A 114 14.08 3.29 -11.56
N PRO A 115 14.36 2.75 -12.76
CA PRO A 115 14.27 1.31 -13.02
C PRO A 115 15.08 0.41 -12.08
N ASN A 116 16.25 0.86 -11.64
CA ASN A 116 17.10 0.14 -10.69
C ASN A 116 16.64 0.23 -9.23
N ASN A 117 15.58 1.00 -8.94
CA ASN A 117 15.05 1.25 -7.60
C ASN A 117 13.50 1.20 -7.54
N SER A 118 12.89 0.44 -8.43
CA SER A 118 11.45 0.27 -8.53
C SER A 118 11.17 -1.21 -8.67
N LEU A 119 10.49 -1.81 -7.69
CA LEU A 119 10.27 -3.26 -7.65
C LEU A 119 9.64 -3.80 -8.95
N GLY A 120 8.72 -3.05 -9.57
CA GLY A 120 8.10 -3.45 -10.84
C GLY A 120 9.10 -3.61 -11.99
N PHE A 121 10.05 -2.68 -12.13
CA PHE A 121 11.08 -2.73 -13.16
C PHE A 121 12.15 -3.79 -12.85
N ILE A 122 12.60 -3.87 -11.60
CA ILE A 122 13.61 -4.85 -11.17
C ILE A 122 13.11 -6.29 -11.37
N LEU A 123 11.84 -6.57 -11.05
CA LEU A 123 11.24 -7.88 -11.31
C LEU A 123 11.17 -8.19 -12.81
N ALA A 124 10.79 -7.22 -13.64
CA ALA A 124 10.76 -7.42 -15.09
C ALA A 124 12.17 -7.75 -15.63
N ASP A 125 13.20 -7.05 -15.16
CA ASP A 125 14.60 -7.32 -15.52
C ASP A 125 15.14 -8.63 -14.93
N ALA A 126 14.59 -9.10 -13.80
CA ALA A 126 14.86 -10.42 -13.24
C ALA A 126 14.14 -11.55 -13.99
N GLY A 127 13.27 -11.23 -14.96
CA GLY A 127 12.68 -12.17 -15.91
C GLY A 127 11.27 -12.62 -15.55
N PHE A 128 10.62 -11.89 -14.64
CA PHE A 128 9.22 -12.09 -14.28
C PHE A 128 8.29 -11.37 -15.24
N ASP A 129 7.06 -11.88 -15.35
CA ASP A 129 5.93 -11.20 -15.97
C ASP A 129 5.17 -10.42 -14.90
N VAL A 130 5.31 -9.10 -14.90
CA VAL A 130 4.87 -8.25 -13.77
C VAL A 130 3.51 -7.65 -14.08
N TRP A 131 2.56 -7.84 -13.18
CA TRP A 131 1.22 -7.27 -13.24
C TRP A 131 1.01 -6.31 -12.06
N LEU A 132 0.45 -5.15 -12.35
CA LEU A 132 0.24 -4.06 -11.41
C LEU A 132 -1.27 -3.82 -11.27
N GLY A 133 -1.83 -4.17 -10.11
CA GLY A 133 -3.27 -4.09 -9.86
C GLY A 133 -3.71 -2.73 -9.30
N ASN A 134 -4.89 -2.27 -9.69
CA ASN A 134 -5.55 -1.09 -9.12
C ASN A 134 -6.86 -1.47 -8.43
N SER A 135 -7.03 -1.03 -7.18
CA SER A 135 -8.28 -1.24 -6.43
C SER A 135 -9.39 -0.32 -6.90
N ARG A 136 -10.64 -0.80 -6.82
CA ARG A 136 -11.84 0.01 -7.09
C ARG A 136 -11.81 1.39 -6.42
N GLY A 137 -12.23 2.40 -7.17
CA GLY A 137 -12.36 3.79 -6.72
C GLY A 137 -11.06 4.61 -6.72
N ASN A 138 -9.89 4.02 -6.90
CA ASN A 138 -8.66 4.79 -7.17
C ASN A 138 -8.72 5.42 -8.57
N THR A 139 -7.79 6.32 -8.91
CA THR A 139 -7.72 7.06 -10.19
C THR A 139 -8.07 6.24 -11.44
N TRP A 140 -7.63 4.98 -11.51
CA TRP A 140 -7.71 4.16 -12.72
C TRP A 140 -8.88 3.17 -12.72
N SER A 141 -9.48 2.90 -11.57
CA SER A 141 -10.54 1.89 -11.39
C SER A 141 -11.87 2.52 -10.94
N ARG A 142 -12.29 3.59 -11.62
CA ARG A 142 -13.52 4.36 -11.32
C ARG A 142 -14.68 4.13 -12.28
N LYS A 143 -14.72 2.96 -12.91
CA LYS A 143 -15.76 2.59 -13.87
C LYS A 143 -16.63 1.46 -13.29
N HIS A 144 -17.90 1.45 -13.66
CA HIS A 144 -18.84 0.39 -13.31
C HIS A 144 -19.75 0.11 -14.50
N LYS A 145 -20.24 -1.12 -14.62
CA LYS A 145 -21.18 -1.51 -15.69
C LYS A 145 -22.49 -0.74 -15.70
N THR A 146 -22.93 -0.33 -14.52
CA THR A 146 -24.28 0.23 -14.30
C THR A 146 -24.31 1.49 -13.46
N LEU A 147 -23.29 1.73 -12.62
CA LEU A 147 -23.29 2.82 -11.63
C LEU A 147 -22.39 3.96 -12.11
N SER A 148 -22.81 5.20 -11.89
CA SER A 148 -21.97 6.37 -12.07
C SER A 148 -21.21 6.70 -10.78
N ILE A 149 -20.05 7.35 -10.93
CA ILE A 149 -19.28 7.93 -9.81
C ILE A 149 -20.07 8.96 -9.00
N ASP A 150 -21.16 9.51 -9.55
CA ASP A 150 -22.04 10.45 -8.86
C ASP A 150 -23.08 9.77 -7.96
N GLN A 151 -23.16 8.45 -7.96
CA GLN A 151 -24.10 7.68 -7.14
C GLN A 151 -23.41 7.22 -5.84
N ASP A 152 -24.12 7.31 -4.70
CA ASP A 152 -23.58 6.88 -3.40
C ASP A 152 -23.26 5.37 -3.41
N GLU A 153 -24.05 4.60 -4.14
CA GLU A 153 -23.91 3.14 -4.29
C GLU A 153 -22.58 2.74 -4.94
N PHE A 154 -22.02 3.59 -5.81
CA PHE A 154 -20.70 3.37 -6.41
C PHE A 154 -19.59 3.45 -5.35
N TRP A 155 -19.79 4.13 -4.23
CA TRP A 155 -18.79 4.30 -3.18
C TRP A 155 -19.06 3.43 -1.95
N ALA A 156 -20.09 2.58 -2.01
CA ALA A 156 -20.50 1.72 -0.91
C ALA A 156 -19.65 0.43 -0.81
N PHE A 157 -18.33 0.59 -0.79
CA PHE A 157 -17.35 -0.51 -0.66
C PHE A 157 -16.25 -0.18 0.35
N SER A 158 -15.55 -1.20 0.83
CA SER A 158 -14.34 -1.11 1.65
C SER A 158 -13.28 -2.12 1.17
N TYR A 159 -12.22 -2.33 1.95
CA TYR A 159 -11.25 -3.39 1.67
C TYR A 159 -11.84 -4.81 1.71
N ASP A 160 -13.07 -5.00 2.21
CA ASP A 160 -13.80 -6.29 2.12
C ASP A 160 -14.11 -6.64 0.67
N GLU A 161 -14.73 -5.71 -0.06
CA GLU A 161 -15.04 -5.91 -1.48
C GLU A 161 -13.77 -5.98 -2.33
N MET A 162 -12.71 -5.24 -1.95
CA MET A 162 -11.40 -5.38 -2.61
C MET A 162 -10.82 -6.79 -2.44
N ALA A 163 -10.90 -7.36 -1.23
CA ALA A 163 -10.48 -8.74 -0.98
C ALA A 163 -11.32 -9.74 -1.78
N ARG A 164 -12.65 -9.61 -1.67
CA ARG A 164 -13.62 -10.58 -2.18
C ARG A 164 -13.72 -10.58 -3.70
N PHE A 165 -13.70 -9.41 -4.33
CA PHE A 165 -14.01 -9.26 -5.74
C PHE A 165 -12.80 -8.81 -6.56
N ASP A 166 -12.08 -7.76 -6.14
CA ASP A 166 -10.98 -7.20 -6.95
C ASP A 166 -9.83 -8.20 -7.07
N LEU A 167 -9.39 -8.76 -5.94
CA LEU A 167 -8.28 -9.72 -5.93
C LEU A 167 -8.64 -11.03 -6.66
N ALA A 168 -9.83 -11.57 -6.38
CA ALA A 168 -10.32 -12.79 -6.99
C ALA A 168 -10.51 -12.66 -8.52
N CYS A 169 -10.92 -11.49 -9.00
CA CYS A 169 -11.14 -11.24 -10.42
C CYS A 169 -9.83 -10.94 -11.16
N SER A 170 -8.98 -10.10 -10.57
CA SER A 170 -7.64 -9.83 -11.11
C SER A 170 -6.87 -11.14 -11.33
N HIS A 171 -6.97 -12.08 -10.39
CA HIS A 171 -6.40 -13.42 -10.55
C HIS A 171 -6.85 -14.14 -11.84
N LYS A 172 -8.13 -14.05 -12.25
CA LYS A 172 -8.63 -14.78 -13.43
C LYS A 172 -8.03 -14.26 -14.75
N LEU A 173 -7.68 -12.98 -14.81
CA LEU A 173 -7.00 -12.37 -15.96
C LEU A 173 -5.62 -12.98 -16.20
N TYR A 174 -4.89 -13.30 -15.13
CA TYR A 174 -3.51 -13.75 -15.20
C TYR A 174 -3.34 -15.18 -15.74
N PHE A 175 -4.42 -15.97 -15.77
CA PHE A 175 -4.41 -17.38 -16.22
C PHE A 175 -5.26 -17.64 -17.47
N ALA A 176 -5.95 -16.63 -18.00
CA ALA A 176 -6.60 -16.74 -19.29
C ALA A 176 -5.51 -16.73 -20.38
N GLU A 177 -5.33 -17.84 -21.07
CA GLU A 177 -4.36 -18.00 -22.16
C GLU A 177 -4.38 -16.82 -23.14
N ASN A 178 -3.17 -16.32 -23.43
CA ASN A 178 -2.76 -15.49 -24.54
C ASN A 178 -3.85 -15.11 -25.57
N GLY A 179 -4.27 -13.84 -25.53
CA GLY A 179 -4.94 -13.21 -26.66
C GLY A 179 -5.27 -11.73 -26.36
N PRO A 180 -4.77 -10.76 -27.15
CA PRO A 180 -5.27 -9.40 -27.07
C PRO A 180 -6.74 -9.35 -27.51
N GLY A 181 -7.60 -8.69 -26.73
CA GLY A 181 -8.97 -8.34 -27.16
C GLY A 181 -10.14 -9.16 -26.60
N LYS A 182 -10.08 -9.66 -25.36
CA LYS A 182 -11.27 -10.23 -24.70
C LYS A 182 -11.65 -9.45 -23.46
N ASP A 183 -12.82 -8.83 -23.50
CA ASP A 183 -13.55 -8.29 -22.35
C ASP A 183 -13.79 -9.45 -21.36
N LEU A 184 -12.91 -9.59 -20.37
CA LEU A 184 -12.89 -10.77 -19.50
C LEU A 184 -13.87 -10.58 -18.34
N LEU A 185 -15.06 -11.15 -18.52
CA LEU A 185 -16.15 -11.07 -17.56
C LEU A 185 -15.93 -12.09 -16.43
N CYS A 186 -15.56 -11.64 -15.22
CA CYS A 186 -15.41 -12.50 -14.04
C CYS A 186 -16.77 -12.88 -13.43
N ARG A 187 -17.63 -13.60 -14.17
CA ARG A 187 -18.75 -14.31 -13.54
C ARG A 187 -18.23 -15.58 -12.88
N LEU A 188 -18.90 -16.04 -11.81
CA LEU A 188 -18.56 -17.18 -10.94
C LEU A 188 -17.69 -16.80 -9.73
N PHE A 189 -18.29 -16.25 -8.66
CA PHE A 189 -18.09 -16.72 -7.29
C PHE A 189 -19.24 -16.30 -6.35
N THR A 190 -20.48 -16.58 -6.76
CA THR A 190 -21.59 -16.72 -5.81
C THR A 190 -22.56 -17.81 -6.28
N GLY A 191 -22.71 -18.88 -5.50
CA GLY A 191 -23.71 -19.92 -5.73
C GLY A 191 -23.21 -21.33 -5.45
N HIS A 192 -23.71 -21.93 -4.37
CA HIS A 192 -23.79 -23.37 -4.23
C HIS A 192 -24.31 -23.98 -5.55
N HIS A 193 -23.65 -25.05 -6.02
CA HIS A 193 -23.85 -25.71 -7.32
C HIS A 193 -23.30 -24.96 -8.52
N TYR A 194 -22.04 -25.19 -8.90
CA TYR A 194 -21.59 -25.42 -10.29
C TYR A 194 -20.07 -25.69 -10.31
N GLY A 195 -19.65 -26.72 -9.56
CA GLY A 195 -18.33 -27.33 -9.71
C GLY A 195 -18.34 -28.28 -10.91
N ARG A 196 -18.32 -27.74 -12.14
CA ARG A 196 -18.02 -28.52 -13.36
C ARG A 196 -17.88 -27.63 -14.59
N LEU A 197 -16.71 -27.01 -14.77
CA LEU A 197 -16.17 -26.60 -16.09
C LEU A 197 -14.73 -26.07 -16.02
N PHE A 198 -13.94 -26.49 -15.03
CA PHE A 198 -12.48 -26.36 -15.08
C PHE A 198 -11.91 -27.76 -15.07
N ASN A 199 -11.46 -28.23 -16.24
CA ASN A 199 -10.83 -29.54 -16.41
C ASN A 199 -9.37 -29.37 -15.91
N PRO A 200 -8.95 -30.00 -14.80
CA PRO A 200 -7.61 -29.79 -14.22
C PRO A 200 -6.50 -30.51 -15.01
N GLY A 201 -6.78 -30.96 -16.24
CA GLY A 201 -5.85 -31.66 -17.09
C GLY A 201 -4.91 -30.71 -17.83
N LYS A 202 -3.66 -30.64 -17.36
CA LYS A 202 -2.47 -30.24 -18.15
C LYS A 202 -2.20 -28.75 -18.42
N SER A 203 -2.47 -27.85 -17.48
CA SER A 203 -1.80 -26.54 -17.50
C SER A 203 -0.91 -26.37 -16.26
N SER A 204 0.34 -26.80 -16.41
CA SER A 204 1.40 -26.72 -15.40
C SER A 204 1.98 -25.29 -15.33
N ILE A 205 1.12 -24.29 -15.17
CA ILE A 205 1.52 -22.90 -14.95
C ILE A 205 1.12 -22.56 -13.51
N ARG A 206 2.05 -22.74 -12.58
CA ARG A 206 2.00 -22.03 -11.30
C ARG A 206 3.22 -21.11 -11.35
N PRO A 207 3.02 -19.79 -11.42
CA PRO A 207 3.38 -19.00 -10.23
C PRO A 207 2.52 -17.74 -10.10
N VAL A 208 1.90 -17.54 -8.95
CA VAL A 208 1.49 -16.20 -8.52
C VAL A 208 2.19 -15.94 -7.21
N VAL A 209 3.10 -14.99 -7.26
CA VAL A 209 3.68 -14.37 -6.10
C VAL A 209 3.00 -13.03 -5.95
N LEU A 210 2.37 -12.82 -4.80
CA LEU A 210 1.48 -11.69 -4.59
C LEU A 210 2.04 -10.81 -3.48
N TYR A 211 2.13 -9.51 -3.74
CA TYR A 211 2.15 -8.50 -2.69
C TYR A 211 0.79 -7.85 -2.65
N ALA A 212 0.09 -7.91 -1.52
CA ALA A 212 -1.12 -7.13 -1.25
C ALA A 212 -1.16 -6.81 0.23
N GLY A 213 -1.65 -5.63 0.60
CA GLY A 213 -1.84 -5.23 2.00
C GLY A 213 -2.94 -6.05 2.71
N LYS A 214 -3.63 -5.42 3.66
CA LYS A 214 -4.67 -6.01 4.53
C LYS A 214 -5.63 -7.00 3.86
N TYR A 215 -6.07 -6.73 2.64
CA TYR A 215 -7.04 -7.57 1.93
C TYR A 215 -6.47 -8.87 1.35
N GLY A 216 -5.14 -9.02 1.25
CA GLY A 216 -4.50 -10.31 0.96
C GLY A 216 -4.76 -11.32 2.08
N PHE A 217 -4.56 -10.91 3.34
CA PHE A 217 -4.89 -11.72 4.51
C PHE A 217 -6.37 -12.13 4.55
N ILE A 218 -7.27 -11.21 4.22
CA ILE A 218 -8.72 -11.49 4.15
C ILE A 218 -9.00 -12.51 3.06
N ALA A 219 -8.52 -12.26 1.84
CA ALA A 219 -8.82 -13.10 0.68
C ALA A 219 -8.28 -14.52 0.85
N PHE A 220 -7.04 -14.69 1.30
CA PHE A 220 -6.40 -16.00 1.38
C PHE A 220 -6.81 -16.81 2.62
N SER A 221 -7.38 -16.17 3.65
CA SER A 221 -8.01 -16.88 4.77
C SER A 221 -9.47 -17.28 4.49
N THR A 222 -10.17 -16.54 3.63
CA THR A 222 -11.61 -16.78 3.38
C THR A 222 -11.93 -17.47 2.06
N MET A 223 -11.00 -17.48 1.09
CA MET A 223 -11.19 -18.08 -0.23
C MET A 223 -10.12 -19.14 -0.52
N PRO A 224 -10.29 -20.39 -0.05
CA PRO A 224 -9.30 -21.46 -0.21
C PRO A 224 -8.95 -21.75 -1.68
N GLU A 225 -9.92 -21.64 -2.60
CA GLU A 225 -9.69 -21.83 -4.03
C GLU A 225 -8.75 -20.79 -4.64
N LEU A 226 -8.75 -19.57 -4.11
CA LEU A 226 -7.81 -18.52 -4.50
C LEU A 226 -6.45 -18.78 -3.84
N ALA A 227 -6.44 -19.09 -2.54
CA ALA A 227 -5.22 -19.37 -1.78
C ALA A 227 -4.37 -20.49 -2.40
N GLN A 228 -4.98 -21.57 -2.88
CA GLN A 228 -4.28 -22.70 -3.52
C GLN A 228 -3.51 -22.34 -4.80
N LYS A 229 -3.81 -21.17 -5.40
CA LYS A 229 -3.17 -20.70 -6.64
C LYS A 229 -1.99 -19.77 -6.37
N ILE A 230 -1.85 -19.29 -5.13
CA ILE A 230 -0.74 -18.44 -4.70
C ILE A 230 0.39 -19.33 -4.20
N LYS A 231 1.60 -19.14 -4.74
CA LYS A 231 2.79 -19.88 -4.30
C LYS A 231 3.38 -19.27 -3.03
N LEU A 232 3.67 -17.99 -3.10
CA LEU A 232 4.25 -17.20 -2.02
C LEU A 232 3.48 -15.90 -1.88
N TYR A 233 3.25 -15.51 -0.64
CA TYR A 233 2.69 -14.21 -0.30
C TYR A 233 3.79 -13.37 0.36
N PHE A 234 4.21 -12.29 -0.31
CA PHE A 234 5.17 -11.34 0.24
C PHE A 234 4.43 -10.17 0.85
N ALA A 235 4.59 -9.95 2.15
CA ALA A 235 3.88 -8.91 2.89
C ALA A 235 4.87 -7.88 3.47
N LEU A 236 4.98 -6.76 2.76
CA LEU A 236 5.76 -5.56 3.10
C LEU A 236 4.89 -4.56 3.87
N ALA A 237 5.35 -4.12 5.05
CA ALA A 237 4.56 -3.33 5.98
C ALA A 237 3.15 -3.91 6.23
N PRO A 238 3.05 -5.17 6.70
CA PRO A 238 1.81 -5.91 6.80
C PRO A 238 0.86 -5.34 7.86
N ILE A 239 -0.36 -4.97 7.44
CA ILE A 239 -1.39 -4.43 8.32
C ILE A 239 -2.58 -5.40 8.39
N ALA A 240 -2.79 -6.02 9.55
CA ALA A 240 -4.04 -6.72 9.89
C ALA A 240 -4.91 -5.86 10.83
N THR A 241 -4.29 -5.34 11.89
CA THR A 241 -4.88 -4.40 12.85
C THR A 241 -4.10 -3.08 12.85
N ILE A 242 -4.73 -2.01 13.32
CA ILE A 242 -4.10 -0.68 13.47
C ILE A 242 -4.37 -0.10 14.86
N LYS A 243 -4.44 -0.96 15.88
CA LYS A 243 -4.82 -0.56 17.24
C LYS A 243 -3.75 0.33 17.87
N HIS A 244 -2.49 0.07 17.55
CA HIS A 244 -1.31 0.74 18.08
C HIS A 244 -0.67 1.71 17.08
N ALA A 245 -1.31 1.91 15.91
CA ALA A 245 -0.83 2.80 14.88
C ALA A 245 -0.75 4.26 15.37
N ARG A 246 0.41 4.90 15.16
CA ARG A 246 0.78 6.22 15.73
C ARG A 246 0.68 7.38 14.75
N SER A 247 0.37 7.09 13.48
CA SER A 247 0.25 8.09 12.43
C SER A 247 -0.73 9.21 12.85
N PRO A 248 -0.44 10.50 12.62
CA PRO A 248 -1.42 11.57 12.81
C PRO A 248 -2.75 11.29 12.09
N GLY A 249 -2.71 10.60 10.95
CA GLY A 249 -3.90 10.15 10.22
C GLY A 249 -4.74 9.13 11.00
N THR A 250 -4.15 8.31 11.87
CA THR A 250 -4.92 7.33 12.67
C THR A 250 -5.71 8.00 13.78
N LYS A 251 -5.29 9.17 14.29
CA LYS A 251 -6.10 9.97 15.24
C LYS A 251 -7.40 10.46 14.60
N PHE A 252 -7.35 10.81 13.32
CA PHE A 252 -8.55 11.16 12.55
C PHE A 252 -9.52 9.97 12.43
N LEU A 253 -9.01 8.74 12.35
CA LEU A 253 -9.84 7.54 12.31
C LEU A 253 -10.59 7.27 13.63
N LEU A 254 -10.19 7.86 14.75
CA LEU A 254 -10.89 7.69 16.04
C LEU A 254 -12.11 8.60 16.20
N LEU A 255 -12.40 9.44 15.20
CA LEU A 255 -13.55 10.33 15.20
C LEU A 255 -14.85 9.53 14.98
N PRO A 256 -15.99 9.95 15.56
CA PRO A 256 -17.26 9.26 15.34
C PRO A 256 -17.65 9.22 13.86
N ASP A 257 -18.23 8.10 13.40
CA ASP A 257 -18.68 7.89 12.02
C ASP A 257 -19.53 9.05 11.47
N MET A 258 -20.41 9.63 12.30
CA MET A 258 -21.26 10.76 11.90
C MET A 258 -20.43 12.00 11.54
N MET A 259 -19.31 12.24 12.24
CA MET A 259 -18.45 13.38 11.96
C MET A 259 -17.60 13.15 10.72
N ILE A 260 -17.07 11.95 10.51
CA ILE A 260 -16.35 11.58 9.28
C ILE A 260 -17.28 11.75 8.07
N LYS A 261 -18.51 11.23 8.15
CA LYS A 261 -19.53 11.40 7.10
C LYS A 261 -19.95 12.86 6.91
N GLY A 262 -20.01 13.65 7.99
CA GLY A 262 -20.33 15.08 7.92
C GLY A 262 -19.26 15.92 7.21
N LEU A 263 -17.98 15.55 7.37
CA LEU A 263 -16.85 16.26 6.76
C LEU A 263 -16.62 15.85 5.29
N PHE A 264 -16.74 14.56 4.98
CA PHE A 264 -16.33 14.00 3.67
C PHE A 264 -17.48 13.45 2.83
N GLY A 265 -18.71 13.45 3.36
CA GLY A 265 -19.87 12.88 2.69
C GLY A 265 -19.87 11.35 2.72
N ARG A 266 -20.37 10.72 1.64
CA ARG A 266 -20.52 9.26 1.50
C ARG A 266 -19.81 8.67 0.28
N LYS A 267 -19.14 9.51 -0.51
CA LYS A 267 -18.61 9.16 -1.82
C LYS A 267 -17.09 8.94 -1.77
N GLU A 268 -16.35 9.66 -2.59
CA GLU A 268 -14.90 9.61 -2.66
C GLU A 268 -14.23 10.29 -1.46
N PHE A 269 -13.08 9.75 -1.05
CA PHE A 269 -12.20 10.31 -0.05
C PHE A 269 -10.81 10.53 -0.65
N LEU A 270 -10.32 11.77 -0.57
CA LEU A 270 -8.99 12.20 -1.02
C LEU A 270 -8.64 11.76 -2.46
N TYR A 271 -9.60 11.85 -3.37
CA TYR A 271 -9.31 11.78 -4.80
C TYR A 271 -8.72 13.11 -5.28
N GLN A 272 -7.58 13.07 -5.97
CA GLN A 272 -6.99 14.27 -6.56
C GLN A 272 -7.67 14.62 -7.88
N THR A 273 -8.43 15.71 -7.89
CA THR A 273 -8.91 16.29 -9.16
C THR A 273 -7.74 16.77 -9.99
N ARG A 274 -7.90 16.83 -11.32
CA ARG A 274 -6.85 17.30 -12.24
C ARG A 274 -6.28 18.67 -11.83
N PHE A 275 -7.13 19.57 -11.32
CA PHE A 275 -6.72 20.88 -10.84
C PHE A 275 -5.85 20.78 -9.57
N LEU A 276 -6.30 20.03 -8.56
CA LEU A 276 -5.54 19.87 -7.31
C LEU A 276 -4.21 19.16 -7.54
N ARG A 277 -4.20 18.12 -8.38
CA ARG A 277 -2.99 17.42 -8.80
C ARG A 277 -1.98 18.38 -9.44
N GLN A 278 -2.40 19.19 -10.42
CA GLN A 278 -1.52 20.17 -11.06
C GLN A 278 -0.96 21.19 -10.04
N PHE A 279 -1.79 21.62 -9.10
CA PHE A 279 -1.39 22.54 -8.04
C PHE A 279 -0.35 21.91 -7.11
N TYR A 280 -0.55 20.66 -6.65
CA TYR A 280 0.41 19.96 -5.80
C TYR A 280 1.74 19.71 -6.52
N ILE A 281 1.70 19.31 -7.80
CA ILE A 281 2.93 19.12 -8.59
C ILE A 281 3.73 20.42 -8.67
N TYR A 282 3.08 21.54 -8.98
CA TYR A 282 3.75 22.84 -9.05
C TYR A 282 4.33 23.26 -7.69
N LEU A 283 3.57 23.06 -6.61
CA LEU A 283 3.99 23.40 -5.26
C LEU A 283 5.20 22.56 -4.83
N CYS A 284 5.13 21.24 -5.02
CA CYS A 284 6.19 20.31 -4.64
C CYS A 284 7.38 20.29 -5.61
N GLY A 285 7.31 20.98 -6.75
CA GLY A 285 8.44 21.28 -7.64
C GLY A 285 9.29 22.47 -7.18
N GLN A 286 8.85 23.22 -6.16
CA GLN A 286 9.62 24.34 -5.59
C GLN A 286 10.68 23.82 -4.62
N MET A 287 11.91 24.35 -4.69
CA MET A 287 13.06 23.90 -3.89
C MET A 287 12.90 23.95 -2.37
N ILE A 288 11.96 24.75 -1.85
CA ILE A 288 11.71 24.88 -0.41
C ILE A 288 10.55 23.98 0.02
N ILE A 289 9.61 23.72 -0.89
CA ILE A 289 8.34 23.07 -0.56
C ILE A 289 8.40 21.56 -0.86
N ASP A 290 9.32 21.09 -1.71
CA ASP A 290 9.60 19.66 -1.92
C ASP A 290 9.90 18.91 -0.60
N GLN A 291 10.64 19.54 0.32
CA GLN A 291 10.91 19.04 1.66
C GLN A 291 9.64 18.95 2.51
N ILE A 292 8.75 19.93 2.39
CA ILE A 292 7.46 19.94 3.09
C ILE A 292 6.56 18.83 2.53
N CYS A 293 6.50 18.67 1.21
CA CYS A 293 5.73 17.61 0.57
C CYS A 293 6.21 16.22 0.98
N SER A 294 7.53 16.03 0.98
CA SER A 294 8.17 14.81 1.48
C SER A 294 7.81 14.56 2.95
N SER A 295 7.82 15.60 3.77
CA SER A 295 7.44 15.52 5.19
C SER A 295 5.97 15.15 5.38
N ILE A 296 5.05 15.67 4.56
CA ILE A 296 3.62 15.33 4.61
C ILE A 296 3.38 13.86 4.27
N ILE A 297 4.06 13.35 3.23
CA ILE A 297 4.02 11.93 2.87
C ILE A 297 4.50 11.07 4.04
N LEU A 298 5.65 11.44 4.64
CA LEU A 298 6.25 10.71 5.75
C LEU A 298 5.40 10.80 7.03
N LEU A 299 4.68 11.90 7.27
CA LEU A 299 3.78 11.99 8.42
C LEU A 299 2.73 10.87 8.41
N LEU A 300 2.29 10.40 7.25
CA LEU A 300 1.32 9.30 7.16
C LEU A 300 1.92 7.95 7.58
N GLY A 301 3.21 7.72 7.29
CA GLY A 301 3.89 6.42 7.42
C GLY A 301 4.98 6.32 8.51
N GLY A 302 5.41 7.44 9.08
CA GLY A 302 6.54 7.54 9.99
C GLY A 302 7.82 8.08 9.33
N PHE A 303 8.78 8.46 10.17
CA PHE A 303 10.09 8.96 9.74
C PHE A 303 11.14 7.88 9.94
N ASN A 304 11.96 7.68 8.92
CA ASN A 304 13.16 6.87 9.05
C ASN A 304 14.20 7.64 9.89
N THR A 305 14.70 7.00 10.94
CA THR A 305 15.77 7.54 11.78
C THR A 305 17.00 6.66 11.61
N LYS A 306 17.95 7.04 10.76
CA LYS A 306 19.30 6.48 10.86
C LYS A 306 19.93 7.02 12.13
N LYS A 307 20.13 6.16 13.13
CA LYS A 307 21.05 6.49 14.22
C LYS A 307 22.45 6.50 13.62
N HIS A 308 22.94 7.67 13.24
CA HIS A 308 24.37 7.84 13.01
C HIS A 308 25.05 7.70 14.38
N GLU A 309 25.55 6.50 14.67
CA GLU A 309 26.50 6.28 15.76
C GLU A 309 27.85 6.86 15.32
N HIS A 310 27.92 8.19 15.30
CA HIS A 310 29.17 8.89 15.00
C HIS A 310 29.96 9.01 16.30
N GLN A 311 30.79 8.00 16.56
CA GLN A 311 31.79 8.02 17.61
C GLN A 311 32.92 8.97 17.19
N LEU A 312 32.76 10.28 17.40
CA LEU A 312 33.85 11.26 17.38
C LEU A 312 33.39 12.49 18.16
N GLY A 313 34.03 12.71 19.31
CA GLY A 313 33.74 13.82 20.20
C GLY A 313 34.06 15.16 19.53
N PHE A 314 33.02 15.89 19.15
CA PHE A 314 33.01 17.34 19.16
C PHE A 314 31.56 17.81 19.19
N GLU A 315 31.32 18.81 20.03
CA GLU A 315 30.05 19.42 20.42
C GLU A 315 29.07 19.65 19.23
N TYR A 316 27.93 18.95 19.23
CA TYR A 316 26.95 19.00 18.12
C TYR A 316 25.67 19.75 18.52
N ARG A 317 25.32 20.80 17.76
CA ARG A 317 23.95 21.31 17.67
C ARG A 317 23.06 20.25 17.01
N PRO A 318 21.87 19.91 17.52
CA PRO A 318 20.98 18.99 16.83
C PRO A 318 20.38 19.70 15.61
N VAL A 319 21.03 19.56 14.46
CA VAL A 319 20.33 19.68 13.19
C VAL A 319 19.62 18.34 13.01
N LEU A 320 18.29 18.36 13.00
CA LEU A 320 17.47 17.27 12.52
C LEU A 320 17.77 17.05 11.02
N GLU A 321 18.91 16.45 10.69
CA GLU A 321 19.07 15.75 9.42
C GLU A 321 18.26 14.45 9.55
N SER A 322 16.94 14.56 9.38
CA SER A 322 16.13 13.42 9.00
C SER A 322 16.67 12.96 7.66
N SER A 323 17.55 11.95 7.66
CA SER A 323 18.05 11.31 6.46
C SER A 323 16.88 10.52 5.84
N SER A 324 15.97 11.24 5.22
CA SER A 324 14.86 10.67 4.49
C SER A 324 15.44 9.81 3.38
N LEU A 325 15.20 8.50 3.42
CA LEU A 325 15.62 7.58 2.37
C LEU A 325 14.71 7.65 1.15
N ILE A 326 13.72 8.54 1.09
CA ILE A 326 12.99 8.80 -0.15
C ILE A 326 13.74 9.85 -0.98
N THR A 327 13.68 9.71 -2.29
CA THR A 327 14.32 10.65 -3.20
C THR A 327 13.57 11.98 -3.16
N VAL A 328 14.04 12.95 -2.36
CA VAL A 328 13.38 14.26 -2.21
C VAL A 328 13.17 14.96 -3.57
N SER A 329 14.08 14.77 -4.52
CA SER A 329 13.92 15.32 -5.88
C SER A 329 12.76 14.70 -6.68
N ARG A 330 12.18 13.58 -6.23
CA ARG A 330 11.01 12.92 -6.83
C ARG A 330 9.72 13.15 -6.06
N ALA A 331 9.72 14.05 -5.06
CA ALA A 331 8.54 14.38 -4.28
C ALA A 331 7.36 14.81 -5.16
N ASN A 332 7.63 15.54 -6.25
CA ASN A 332 6.65 15.95 -7.26
C ASN A 332 5.95 14.76 -7.94
N VAL A 333 6.67 13.67 -8.25
CA VAL A 333 6.10 12.44 -8.80
C VAL A 333 5.23 11.74 -7.76
N TYR A 334 5.72 11.60 -6.52
CA TYR A 334 4.96 10.93 -5.47
C TYR A 334 3.63 11.63 -5.16
N VAL A 335 3.64 12.96 -5.02
CA VAL A 335 2.38 13.71 -4.76
C VAL A 335 1.45 13.73 -5.96
N ALA A 336 1.97 13.60 -7.19
CA ALA A 336 1.14 13.58 -8.39
C ALA A 336 0.24 12.36 -8.46
N HIS A 337 0.70 11.24 -7.89
CA HIS A 337 0.04 9.93 -7.98
C HIS A 337 -0.53 9.46 -6.64
N SER A 338 -0.12 10.05 -5.52
CA SER A 338 -0.63 9.73 -4.17
C SER A 338 -1.10 10.98 -3.42
N PRO A 339 -2.32 11.00 -2.85
CA PRO A 339 -3.33 9.92 -2.86
C PRO A 339 -4.03 9.75 -4.22
N ALA A 340 -4.36 8.51 -4.58
CA ALA A 340 -5.10 8.15 -5.78
C ALA A 340 -6.63 8.04 -5.57
N GLY A 341 -7.10 8.21 -4.33
CA GLY A 341 -8.52 8.16 -3.96
C GLY A 341 -9.01 6.79 -3.48
N THR A 342 -10.04 6.82 -2.64
CA THR A 342 -10.77 5.64 -2.12
C THR A 342 -12.19 6.04 -1.73
N SER A 343 -13.02 5.15 -1.19
CA SER A 343 -14.34 5.51 -0.67
C SER A 343 -14.29 6.00 0.79
N VAL A 344 -15.23 6.86 1.18
CA VAL A 344 -15.44 7.19 2.60
C VAL A 344 -15.80 5.95 3.41
N GLN A 345 -16.53 4.99 2.82
CA GLN A 345 -16.84 3.73 3.49
C GLN A 345 -15.58 2.92 3.83
N ASN A 346 -14.56 2.91 2.96
CA ASN A 346 -13.28 2.29 3.27
C ASN A 346 -12.59 2.96 4.47
N ILE A 347 -12.63 4.28 4.56
CA ILE A 347 -12.08 5.03 5.70
C ILE A 347 -12.86 4.76 6.99
N LEU A 348 -14.19 4.64 6.93
CA LEU A 348 -14.99 4.21 8.07
C LEU A 348 -14.63 2.78 8.49
N HIS A 349 -14.32 1.89 7.56
CA HIS A 349 -13.88 0.55 7.91
C HIS A 349 -12.51 0.57 8.62
N TRP A 350 -11.57 1.42 8.17
CA TRP A 350 -10.33 1.67 8.91
C TRP A 350 -10.58 2.26 10.30
N SER A 351 -11.54 3.16 10.46
CA SER A 351 -11.99 3.68 11.77
C SER A 351 -12.49 2.57 12.69
N GLN A 352 -13.35 1.69 12.18
CA GLN A 352 -13.84 0.53 12.93
C GLN A 352 -12.69 -0.37 13.39
N ALA A 353 -11.70 -0.63 12.52
CA ALA A 353 -10.53 -1.42 12.86
C ALA A 353 -9.62 -0.74 13.91
N ALA A 354 -9.45 0.58 13.87
CA ALA A 354 -8.72 1.33 14.90
C ALA A 354 -9.41 1.25 16.27
N ASN A 355 -10.74 1.30 16.27
CA ASN A 355 -11.54 1.23 17.49
C ASN A 355 -11.55 -0.19 18.08
N SER A 356 -11.89 -1.20 17.27
CA SER A 356 -12.00 -2.59 17.74
C SER A 356 -10.63 -3.24 18.01
N GLY A 357 -9.60 -2.89 17.23
CA GLY A 357 -8.35 -3.63 17.21
C GLY A 357 -8.48 -5.03 16.59
N GLU A 358 -9.51 -5.25 15.77
CA GLU A 358 -9.80 -6.55 15.15
C GLU A 358 -9.76 -6.45 13.63
N LEU A 359 -9.25 -7.50 12.98
CA LEU A 359 -9.46 -7.71 11.55
C LEU A 359 -10.83 -8.38 11.37
N ARG A 360 -11.83 -7.60 10.98
CA ARG A 360 -13.20 -8.07 10.75
C ARG A 360 -13.83 -7.38 9.54
N ALA A 361 -14.96 -7.90 9.10
CA ALA A 361 -15.79 -7.30 8.05
C ALA A 361 -16.37 -5.94 8.49
N PHE A 362 -16.85 -5.17 7.53
CA PHE A 362 -17.41 -3.84 7.76
C PHE A 362 -18.70 -3.94 8.58
N ASP A 363 -18.80 -3.11 9.61
CA ASP A 363 -20.04 -2.93 10.35
C ASP A 363 -20.93 -1.91 9.65
N TRP A 364 -22.09 -2.37 9.18
CA TRP A 364 -23.06 -1.55 8.48
C TRP A 364 -23.92 -0.70 9.43
N GLY A 365 -23.67 -0.80 10.75
CA GLY A 365 -24.25 0.04 11.80
C GLY A 365 -25.58 -0.47 12.36
N SER A 366 -26.03 -1.67 11.97
CA SER A 366 -27.21 -2.33 12.53
C SER A 366 -27.21 -3.83 12.20
N GLU A 367 -27.76 -4.66 13.09
CA GLU A 367 -27.86 -6.12 12.88
C GLU A 367 -28.58 -6.48 11.58
N THR A 368 -29.66 -5.78 11.24
CA THR A 368 -30.43 -6.00 10.00
C THR A 368 -29.57 -5.81 8.77
N LYS A 369 -28.79 -4.71 8.69
CA LYS A 369 -27.90 -4.46 7.56
C LYS A 369 -26.72 -5.43 7.50
N ASN A 370 -26.20 -5.82 8.66
CA ASN A 370 -25.14 -6.84 8.72
C ASN A 370 -25.67 -8.20 8.22
N LEU A 371 -26.91 -8.57 8.56
CA LEU A 371 -27.57 -9.76 8.02
C LEU A 371 -27.77 -9.68 6.50
N GLU A 372 -28.26 -8.55 6.00
CA GLU A 372 -28.46 -8.33 4.55
C GLU A 372 -27.16 -8.45 3.75
N LYS A 373 -26.01 -8.07 4.33
CA LYS A 373 -24.72 -7.99 3.63
C LYS A 373 -23.82 -9.20 3.85
N GLY A 374 -23.82 -9.75 5.07
CA GLY A 374 -22.90 -10.80 5.51
C GLY A 374 -23.57 -12.07 6.04
N ASN A 375 -24.92 -12.16 6.00
CA ASN A 375 -25.71 -13.25 6.57
C ASN A 375 -25.46 -13.51 8.07
N GLN A 376 -24.91 -12.52 8.79
CA GLN A 376 -24.63 -12.58 10.22
C GLN A 376 -25.02 -11.23 10.86
N PRO A 377 -25.57 -11.21 12.09
CA PRO A 377 -25.99 -9.96 12.75
C PRO A 377 -24.80 -9.10 13.20
N THR A 378 -23.63 -9.72 13.41
CA THR A 378 -22.39 -9.04 13.75
C THR A 378 -21.33 -9.21 12.66
N PRO A 379 -20.41 -8.24 12.50
CA PRO A 379 -19.37 -8.35 11.50
C PRO A 379 -18.44 -9.53 11.77
N VAL A 380 -18.19 -10.34 10.74
CA VAL A 380 -17.37 -11.56 10.83
C VAL A 380 -15.90 -11.20 11.04
N ARG A 381 -15.27 -11.78 12.07
CA ARG A 381 -13.82 -11.68 12.25
C ARG A 381 -13.09 -12.56 11.23
N TYR A 382 -12.11 -11.98 10.55
CA TYR A 382 -11.23 -12.72 9.66
C TYR A 382 -10.08 -13.32 10.46
N LYS A 383 -9.89 -14.64 10.34
CA LYS A 383 -8.84 -15.37 11.06
C LYS A 383 -7.64 -15.53 10.14
N VAL A 384 -6.60 -14.75 10.37
CA VAL A 384 -5.39 -14.80 9.55
C VAL A 384 -4.74 -16.19 9.59
N GLY A 385 -4.87 -16.92 10.70
CA GLY A 385 -4.38 -18.29 10.83
C GLY A 385 -5.02 -19.31 9.87
N ASP A 386 -6.19 -19.00 9.30
CA ASP A 386 -6.83 -19.88 8.30
C ASP A 386 -6.14 -19.75 6.92
N MET A 387 -5.25 -18.78 6.73
CA MET A 387 -4.46 -18.61 5.51
C MET A 387 -3.44 -19.72 5.35
N THR A 388 -3.60 -20.53 4.30
CA THR A 388 -2.69 -21.65 4.00
C THR A 388 -1.48 -21.25 3.13
N VAL A 389 -1.42 -20.02 2.64
CA VAL A 389 -0.38 -19.56 1.71
C VAL A 389 0.95 -19.36 2.45
N PRO A 390 2.08 -19.91 1.97
CA PRO A 390 3.40 -19.62 2.52
C PRO A 390 3.69 -18.12 2.45
N THR A 391 3.96 -17.52 3.61
CA THR A 391 4.03 -16.06 3.75
C THR A 391 5.40 -15.61 4.21
N ALA A 392 5.97 -14.62 3.55
CA ALA A 392 7.22 -13.97 3.91
C ALA A 392 6.97 -12.48 4.18
N MET A 393 7.43 -11.99 5.35
CA MET A 393 7.10 -10.67 5.85
C MET A 393 8.34 -9.78 6.02
N TRP A 394 8.21 -8.51 5.66
CA TRP A 394 9.16 -7.46 6.05
C TRP A 394 8.46 -6.34 6.80
N THR A 395 9.01 -5.98 7.96
CA THR A 395 8.39 -4.99 8.87
C THR A 395 9.37 -3.90 9.27
N GLY A 396 8.86 -2.68 9.48
CA GLY A 396 9.68 -1.51 9.79
C GLY A 396 9.63 -1.18 11.27
N GLY A 397 10.77 -0.92 11.90
CA GLY A 397 10.79 -0.55 13.33
C GLY A 397 10.29 0.87 13.61
N GLN A 398 10.36 1.77 12.62
CA GLN A 398 9.81 3.14 12.69
C GLN A 398 8.46 3.27 11.96
N ASP A 399 7.83 2.14 11.57
CA ASP A 399 6.55 2.17 10.88
C ASP A 399 5.42 2.59 11.82
N TRP A 400 4.78 3.71 11.49
CA TRP A 400 3.70 4.26 12.31
C TRP A 400 2.33 3.64 12.00
N LEU A 401 2.17 2.97 10.86
CA LEU A 401 0.91 2.40 10.43
C LEU A 401 0.88 0.89 10.65
N SER A 402 1.87 0.16 10.13
CA SER A 402 2.16 -1.25 10.47
C SER A 402 2.98 -1.31 11.76
N ASN A 403 2.40 -0.82 12.85
CA ASN A 403 3.11 -0.65 14.12
C ASN A 403 3.69 -1.98 14.64
N PRO A 404 4.90 -1.99 15.24
CA PRO A 404 5.50 -3.21 15.79
C PRO A 404 4.61 -4.00 16.77
N ASP A 405 3.76 -3.33 17.56
CA ASP A 405 2.85 -3.99 18.50
C ASP A 405 1.69 -4.73 17.77
N ASP A 406 1.13 -4.11 16.72
CA ASP A 406 0.14 -4.74 15.84
C ASP A 406 0.78 -5.91 15.05
N VAL A 407 2.01 -5.72 14.56
CA VAL A 407 2.79 -6.76 13.87
C VAL A 407 3.06 -7.95 14.77
N LYS A 408 3.41 -7.74 16.04
CA LYS A 408 3.63 -8.83 17.01
C LYS A 408 2.37 -9.68 17.18
N THR A 409 1.21 -9.04 17.20
CA THR A 409 -0.09 -9.74 17.25
C THR A 409 -0.30 -10.56 15.99
N LEU A 410 -0.09 -9.97 14.81
CA LEU A 410 -0.20 -10.66 13.52
C LEU A 410 0.74 -11.88 13.40
N LEU A 411 2.00 -11.74 13.82
CA LEU A 411 2.97 -12.84 13.81
C LEU A 411 2.52 -14.01 14.69
N SER A 412 1.81 -13.75 15.78
CA SER A 412 1.28 -14.80 16.67
C SER A 412 0.05 -15.53 16.10
N GLU A 413 -0.66 -14.93 15.14
CA GLU A 413 -1.84 -15.51 14.51
C GLU A 413 -1.53 -16.27 13.20
N LEU A 414 -0.35 -16.05 12.60
CA LEU A 414 0.04 -16.63 11.32
C LEU A 414 0.58 -18.06 11.46
N ASN A 415 -0.08 -19.01 10.80
CA ASN A 415 0.31 -20.42 10.83
C ASN A 415 1.37 -20.80 9.79
N ASN A 416 1.41 -20.14 8.63
CA ASN A 416 2.31 -20.47 7.52
C ASN A 416 3.31 -19.35 7.19
N LEU A 417 4.01 -18.87 8.23
CA LEU A 417 5.09 -17.88 8.09
C LEU A 417 6.41 -18.60 7.78
N ILE A 418 6.95 -18.38 6.58
CA ILE A 418 8.22 -18.99 6.13
C ILE A 418 9.43 -18.07 6.33
N TYR A 419 9.20 -16.76 6.43
CA TYR A 419 10.26 -15.78 6.58
C TYR A 419 9.73 -14.50 7.25
N HIS A 420 10.53 -13.92 8.14
CA HIS A 420 10.25 -12.60 8.70
C HIS A 420 11.55 -11.83 8.90
N LYS A 421 11.62 -10.61 8.37
CA LYS A 421 12.71 -9.67 8.59
C LYS A 421 12.19 -8.34 9.11
N ASN A 422 12.70 -7.91 10.26
CA ASN A 422 12.49 -6.56 10.74
C ASN A 422 13.65 -5.66 10.29
N ILE A 423 13.31 -4.47 9.78
CA ILE A 423 14.26 -3.42 9.43
C ILE A 423 14.03 -2.25 10.38
N PRO A 424 14.81 -2.12 11.48
CA PRO A 424 14.49 -1.24 12.61
C PRO A 424 14.32 0.24 12.27
N GLU A 425 15.05 0.72 11.28
CA GLU A 425 15.08 2.12 10.86
C GLU A 425 13.99 2.48 9.84
N TRP A 426 13.42 1.50 9.15
CA TRP A 426 12.42 1.75 8.10
C TRP A 426 11.07 2.17 8.69
N ALA A 427 10.45 3.13 8.00
CA ALA A 427 9.07 3.54 8.16
C ALA A 427 8.19 2.94 7.04
N HIS A 428 6.90 3.29 7.02
CA HIS A 428 5.91 2.63 6.14
C HIS A 428 6.18 2.77 4.65
N ILE A 429 6.76 3.90 4.24
CA ILE A 429 6.94 4.25 2.82
C ILE A 429 8.28 3.72 2.26
N ASP A 430 9.24 3.37 3.12
CA ASP A 430 10.55 2.86 2.68
C ASP A 430 10.43 1.57 1.85
N PHE A 431 9.39 0.76 2.07
CA PHE A 431 9.13 -0.47 1.32
C PHE A 431 8.85 -0.26 -0.18
N ILE A 432 8.36 0.93 -0.55
CA ILE A 432 8.03 1.28 -1.94
C ILE A 432 8.97 2.33 -2.52
N TRP A 433 9.42 3.30 -1.71
CA TRP A 433 10.18 4.45 -2.20
C TRP A 433 11.56 4.61 -1.54
N GLY A 434 11.96 3.70 -0.64
CA GLY A 434 13.25 3.74 0.03
C GLY A 434 14.42 3.53 -0.94
N LEU A 435 15.43 4.37 -0.85
CA LEU A 435 16.64 4.33 -1.68
C LEU A 435 17.46 3.04 -1.49
N ASP A 436 17.40 2.44 -0.30
CA ASP A 436 18.09 1.18 0.03
C ASP A 436 17.19 -0.06 -0.14
N ALA A 437 15.94 0.11 -0.56
CA ALA A 437 14.99 -0.99 -0.75
C ALA A 437 15.48 -2.08 -1.72
N PRO A 438 16.17 -1.77 -2.83
CA PRO A 438 16.70 -2.80 -3.73
C PRO A 438 17.65 -3.77 -3.03
N HIS A 439 18.57 -3.23 -2.24
CA HIS A 439 19.60 -4.01 -1.58
C HIS A 439 19.10 -4.77 -0.36
N ARG A 440 18.14 -4.20 0.38
CA ARG A 440 17.71 -4.73 1.67
C ARG A 440 16.45 -5.59 1.60
N LEU A 441 15.70 -5.47 0.52
CA LEU A 441 14.40 -6.10 0.34
C LEU A 441 14.24 -6.73 -1.06
N TYR A 442 14.31 -5.95 -2.14
CA TYR A 442 13.89 -6.44 -3.46
C TYR A 442 14.77 -7.59 -3.97
N ASN A 443 16.08 -7.52 -3.72
CA ASN A 443 16.99 -8.62 -4.07
C ASN A 443 16.69 -9.91 -3.29
N GLU A 444 16.28 -9.82 -2.02
CA GLU A 444 15.89 -10.99 -1.22
C GLU A 444 14.59 -11.62 -1.74
N ILE A 445 13.62 -10.79 -2.11
CA ILE A 445 12.37 -11.23 -2.76
C ILE A 445 12.70 -12.02 -4.03
N ILE A 446 13.55 -11.46 -4.90
CA ILE A 446 13.93 -12.09 -6.18
C ILE A 446 14.65 -13.42 -5.93
N HIS A 447 15.56 -13.47 -4.96
CA HIS A 447 16.26 -14.70 -4.59
C HIS A 447 15.29 -15.80 -4.18
N MET A 448 14.37 -15.49 -3.25
CA MET A 448 13.33 -16.45 -2.82
C MET A 448 12.46 -16.92 -3.98
N MET A 449 12.06 -16.02 -4.88
CA MET A 449 11.28 -16.40 -6.08
C MET A 449 12.07 -17.34 -7.00
N GLN A 450 13.37 -17.08 -7.21
CA GLN A 450 14.22 -17.89 -8.10
C GLN A 450 14.54 -19.26 -7.50
N GLU A 451 14.71 -19.36 -6.18
CA GLU A 451 14.88 -20.64 -5.48
C GLU A 451 13.64 -21.52 -5.62
N GLU A 452 12.45 -20.95 -5.42
CA GLU A 452 11.19 -21.69 -5.61
C GLU A 452 11.00 -22.17 -7.05
N GLU A 453 11.35 -21.35 -8.04
CA GLU A 453 11.36 -21.74 -9.45
C GLU A 453 12.33 -22.91 -9.72
N THR A 454 13.51 -22.87 -9.09
CA THR A 454 14.55 -23.90 -9.26
C THR A 454 14.15 -25.22 -8.60
N ASN A 455 13.61 -25.19 -7.37
CA ASN A 455 13.14 -26.39 -6.65
C ASN A 455 12.05 -27.13 -7.43
N LEU A 456 11.16 -26.38 -8.10
CA LEU A 456 10.14 -26.97 -8.97
C LEU A 456 10.71 -27.63 -10.22
N SER A 457 11.74 -27.02 -10.83
CA SER A 457 12.41 -27.60 -11.99
C SER A 457 13.17 -28.90 -11.65
N GLN A 458 13.62 -29.03 -10.40
CA GLN A 458 14.39 -30.17 -9.90
C GLN A 458 13.53 -31.25 -9.21
N GLY A 459 12.23 -31.01 -9.00
CA GLY A 459 11.32 -31.98 -8.37
C GLY A 459 11.59 -32.21 -6.87
N THR A 460 12.31 -31.29 -6.21
CA THR A 460 12.66 -31.37 -4.79
C THR A 460 11.62 -30.66 -3.94
N CYS A 461 10.81 -31.42 -3.19
CA CYS A 461 9.77 -30.91 -2.29
C CYS A 461 10.26 -30.75 -0.84
N GLU A 462 11.42 -30.13 -0.60
CA GLU A 462 11.86 -29.77 0.76
C GLU A 462 12.08 -28.26 0.89
N PRO A 463 11.43 -27.58 1.86
CA PRO A 463 11.70 -26.17 2.12
C PRO A 463 13.08 -26.02 2.78
N ALA A 464 14.00 -25.34 2.11
CA ALA A 464 15.35 -25.06 2.62
C ALA A 464 15.38 -24.04 3.79
N PHE A 465 14.27 -23.33 4.05
CA PHE A 465 14.17 -22.30 5.09
C PHE A 465 13.85 -22.87 6.48
N ARG A 466 14.72 -23.77 6.97
CA ARG A 466 14.79 -24.13 8.39
C ARG A 466 16.20 -23.91 8.94
N ARG A 467 16.72 -22.69 8.81
CA ARG A 467 17.89 -22.22 9.57
C ARG A 467 17.52 -20.97 10.36
N GLU A 468 17.92 -21.00 11.62
CA GLU A 468 17.65 -20.06 12.72
C GLU A 468 16.30 -20.24 13.44
N ARG A 469 16.22 -21.33 14.22
CA ARG A 469 15.39 -21.33 15.43
C ARG A 469 16.10 -20.44 16.47
N VAL A 470 15.37 -19.39 16.86
CA VAL A 470 15.34 -18.71 18.16
C VAL A 470 16.22 -19.39 19.23
N GLY A 471 17.21 -18.65 19.73
CA GLY A 471 17.98 -19.02 20.91
C GLY A 471 17.08 -19.16 22.12
N SER A 472 17.06 -20.35 22.69
CA SER A 472 16.64 -20.60 24.07
C SER A 472 17.47 -21.78 24.57
N ASP A 473 18.26 -21.50 25.60
CA ASP A 473 19.08 -22.45 26.34
C ASP A 473 18.30 -23.73 26.69
N CYS A 474 18.89 -24.88 26.39
CA CYS A 474 18.54 -26.15 27.00
C CYS A 474 19.83 -26.91 27.28
N GLU A 475 20.15 -27.00 28.57
CA GLU A 475 21.25 -27.77 29.15
C GLU A 475 21.22 -29.23 28.67
N ALA A 476 22.38 -29.74 28.27
CA ALA A 476 22.57 -31.14 27.99
C ALA A 476 22.65 -31.92 29.32
N SER A 477 21.66 -32.76 29.60
CA SER A 477 21.76 -33.81 30.60
C SER A 477 22.39 -35.06 29.96
N ASP A 478 23.66 -35.30 30.28
CA ASP A 478 24.31 -36.59 30.06
C ASP A 478 23.66 -37.67 30.92
N THR A 479 23.15 -38.72 30.29
CA THR A 479 23.05 -40.05 30.90
C THR A 479 23.23 -41.14 29.83
N ASP A 480 24.39 -41.81 29.93
CA ASP A 480 24.71 -43.20 29.63
C ASP A 480 23.81 -44.03 28.69
N LYS A 481 24.44 -44.65 27.68
CA LYS A 481 24.68 -46.11 27.69
C LYS A 481 25.54 -46.62 26.53
N SER A 482 26.40 -47.57 26.91
CA SER A 482 27.22 -48.56 26.19
C SER A 482 28.49 -48.09 25.49
#